data_AF-A0A929SXK0-F1
#
_entry.id   AF-A0A929SXK0-F1
#
_cell.length_a   1.000
_cell.length_b   1.000
_cell.length_c   1.000
_cell.angle_alpha   90.00
_cell.angle_beta   90.00
_cell.angle_gamma   90.00
#
_symmetry.space_group_name_H-M   'P 1'
#
loop_
_entity.id
_entity.type
_entity.pdbx_description
1 polymer ?
#
loop_
_entity_poly.entity_id
_entity_poly.type
_entity_poly.pdbx_seq_one_letter_code
_entity_poly.pdbx_strand_id
1 'polypeptide(L)'
;MLIVTVNEKLGKTTIVSIPRDSYTEIIGYGTNDKINHAYAFGKETMSINSVQNMLNIPIDYYVTVDMGGLIGLVDAVGGLDITPILTFTYEDESFTEGVDRHVDGEAALRYARMRYDDPEGDMGRQKRQQYVIQKLLEKLLNITSVTRYEEILKTLEKSDRTNFTIDKLLSIKNNYSNALANFESDTISGSGTMIDGIYYFVVPEEEKIRISNVLRESLELEKVDTLKHIETKEKQTVPDVKNHQPSNSSFYQEEIKDTYVEPAYVPPVKNTQKAAPVTPTQSNSTTAVQKNDDKKVETTVSTQTTQPTTVAPTTVAPTRTQQNSAVTTPATSNTTVAPKQAAPEVKNKNNQ
;
A
#
# COMPACT_ATOMS: atom_id res chain seq x y z
N MET A 1 -0.86 -7.04 -7.99
CA MET A 1 -1.42 -7.79 -6.84
C MET A 1 -0.26 -8.45 -6.11
N LEU A 2 -0.38 -8.71 -4.81
CA LEU A 2 0.65 -9.38 -4.02
C LEU A 2 0.09 -10.69 -3.48
N ILE A 3 0.89 -11.76 -3.54
CA ILE A 3 0.68 -13.00 -2.78
C ILE A 3 1.72 -13.02 -1.67
N VAL A 4 1.29 -13.35 -0.46
CA VAL A 4 2.17 -13.48 0.70
C VAL A 4 1.97 -14.85 1.32
N THR A 5 3.05 -15.61 1.48
CA THR A 5 3.06 -16.88 2.22
C THR A 5 3.96 -16.74 3.44
N VAL A 6 3.52 -17.25 4.58
CA VAL A 6 4.24 -17.16 5.86
C VAL A 6 4.48 -18.58 6.36
N ASN A 7 5.75 -19.02 6.42
CA ASN A 7 6.10 -20.36 6.85
C ASN A 7 7.09 -20.35 8.01
N GLU A 8 6.63 -20.74 9.20
CA GLU A 8 7.45 -20.80 10.41
C GLU A 8 8.52 -21.89 10.37
N LYS A 9 8.24 -23.04 9.73
CA LYS A 9 9.21 -24.15 9.64
C LYS A 9 10.40 -23.81 8.76
N LEU A 10 10.16 -23.09 7.65
CA LEU A 10 11.20 -22.55 6.78
C LEU A 10 11.79 -21.25 7.35
N GLY A 11 11.15 -20.67 8.37
CA GLY A 11 11.59 -19.42 9.00
C GLY A 11 11.57 -18.24 8.06
N LYS A 12 10.67 -18.21 7.05
CA LYS A 12 10.58 -17.08 6.11
C LYS A 12 9.16 -16.76 5.64
N THR A 13 8.99 -15.51 5.23
CA THR A 13 7.82 -14.97 4.53
C THR A 13 8.20 -14.70 3.08
N THR A 14 7.42 -15.21 2.12
CA THR A 14 7.65 -14.99 0.69
C THR A 14 6.57 -14.07 0.14
N ILE A 15 6.98 -13.00 -0.54
CA ILE A 15 6.10 -12.02 -1.19
C ILE A 15 6.29 -12.10 -2.70
N VAL A 16 5.25 -12.42 -3.44
CA VAL A 16 5.27 -12.49 -4.91
C VAL A 16 4.40 -11.39 -5.50
N SER A 17 4.98 -10.57 -6.39
CA SER A 17 4.22 -9.61 -7.18
C SER A 17 3.67 -10.21 -8.47
N ILE A 18 2.37 -10.08 -8.67
CA ILE A 18 1.68 -10.33 -9.94
C ILE A 18 1.49 -8.99 -10.67
N PRO A 19 2.11 -8.82 -11.85
CA PRO A 19 1.90 -7.64 -12.70
C PRO A 19 0.42 -7.47 -13.02
N ARG A 20 -0.10 -6.24 -12.91
CA ARG A 20 -1.54 -5.95 -13.06
C ARG A 20 -2.10 -6.34 -14.43
N ASP A 21 -1.28 -6.25 -15.47
CA ASP A 21 -1.63 -6.48 -16.87
C ASP A 21 -1.43 -7.95 -17.27
N SER A 22 -1.18 -8.86 -16.30
CA SER A 22 -0.99 -10.29 -16.54
C SER A 22 -2.21 -10.88 -17.23
N TYR A 23 -2.02 -11.42 -18.43
CA TYR A 23 -3.07 -12.08 -19.22
C TYR A 23 -3.36 -13.45 -18.63
N THR A 24 -4.59 -13.64 -18.17
CA THR A 24 -5.01 -14.87 -17.51
C THR A 24 -6.52 -15.04 -17.60
N GLU A 25 -6.98 -16.24 -17.29
CA GLU A 25 -8.40 -16.52 -17.24
C GLU A 25 -9.04 -15.84 -16.02
N ILE A 26 -10.13 -15.10 -16.27
CA ILE A 26 -10.90 -14.45 -15.22
C ILE A 26 -12.02 -15.39 -14.76
N ILE A 27 -11.76 -16.09 -13.66
CA ILE A 27 -12.63 -17.16 -13.17
C ILE A 27 -13.95 -16.61 -12.64
N GLY A 28 -15.05 -17.04 -13.26
CA GLY A 28 -16.41 -16.56 -13.00
C GLY A 28 -16.90 -15.52 -14.01
N TYR A 29 -16.01 -15.03 -14.89
CA TYR A 29 -16.38 -14.18 -16.03
C TYR A 29 -16.40 -14.96 -17.35
N GLY A 30 -15.56 -16.01 -17.48
CA GLY A 30 -15.53 -16.88 -18.67
C GLY A 30 -14.82 -16.24 -19.86
N THR A 31 -13.74 -15.49 -19.60
CA THR A 31 -12.85 -15.02 -20.65
C THR A 31 -11.45 -14.78 -20.10
N ASN A 32 -10.47 -14.63 -20.99
CA ASN A 32 -9.13 -14.20 -20.62
C ASN A 32 -9.02 -12.68 -20.72
N ASP A 33 -8.46 -12.06 -19.70
CA ASP A 33 -8.21 -10.62 -19.66
C ASP A 33 -7.04 -10.34 -18.70
N LYS A 34 -6.77 -9.07 -18.42
CA LYS A 34 -5.82 -8.64 -17.42
C LYS A 34 -6.29 -9.03 -16.02
N ILE A 35 -5.40 -9.58 -15.21
CA ILE A 35 -5.72 -10.03 -13.85
C ILE A 35 -6.34 -8.92 -12.98
N ASN A 36 -5.99 -7.64 -13.18
CA ASN A 36 -6.60 -6.53 -12.46
C ASN A 36 -8.10 -6.34 -12.75
N HIS A 37 -8.58 -6.77 -13.92
CA HIS A 37 -10.00 -6.70 -14.27
C HIS A 37 -10.84 -7.69 -13.46
N ALA A 38 -10.25 -8.77 -12.95
CA ALA A 38 -10.95 -9.68 -12.04
C ALA A 38 -11.58 -8.94 -10.84
N TYR A 39 -10.86 -7.98 -10.27
CA TYR A 39 -11.38 -7.17 -9.17
C TYR A 39 -12.47 -6.19 -9.63
N ALA A 40 -12.33 -5.64 -10.84
CA ALA A 40 -13.33 -4.74 -11.41
C ALA A 40 -14.67 -5.46 -11.66
N PHE A 41 -14.61 -6.70 -12.17
CA PHE A 41 -15.79 -7.50 -12.52
C PHE A 41 -16.45 -8.18 -11.32
N GLY A 42 -15.66 -8.81 -10.44
CA GLY A 42 -16.19 -9.67 -9.38
C GLY A 42 -15.49 -9.50 -8.03
N LYS A 43 -14.78 -8.38 -7.83
CA LYS A 43 -14.12 -8.00 -6.57
C LYS A 43 -13.20 -9.11 -6.05
N GLU A 44 -13.06 -9.25 -4.74
CA GLU A 44 -12.20 -10.21 -4.07
C GLU A 44 -12.39 -11.65 -4.57
N THR A 45 -13.63 -12.12 -4.74
CA THR A 45 -13.92 -13.51 -5.11
C THR A 45 -13.34 -13.88 -6.47
N MET A 46 -13.56 -13.03 -7.47
CA MET A 46 -13.07 -13.27 -8.83
C MET A 46 -11.55 -13.10 -8.91
N SER A 47 -10.98 -12.13 -8.20
CA SER A 47 -9.52 -11.97 -8.08
C SER A 47 -8.86 -13.20 -7.46
N ILE A 48 -9.37 -13.68 -6.32
CA ILE A 48 -8.85 -14.87 -5.64
C ILE A 48 -8.93 -16.07 -6.56
N ASN A 49 -10.10 -16.35 -7.13
CA ASN A 49 -10.28 -17.51 -7.99
C ASN A 49 -9.38 -17.49 -9.23
N SER A 50 -9.20 -16.31 -9.84
CA SER A 50 -8.33 -16.15 -11.01
C SER A 50 -6.86 -16.37 -10.67
N VAL A 51 -6.39 -15.89 -9.50
CA VAL A 51 -5.02 -16.15 -9.03
C VAL A 51 -4.82 -17.62 -8.66
N GLN A 52 -5.76 -18.22 -7.95
CA GLN A 52 -5.70 -19.66 -7.60
C GLN A 52 -5.65 -20.53 -8.86
N ASN A 53 -6.41 -20.19 -9.90
CA ASN A 53 -6.35 -20.87 -11.20
C ASN A 53 -5.02 -20.65 -11.91
N MET A 54 -4.56 -19.39 -11.98
CA MET A 54 -3.33 -19.01 -12.67
C MET A 54 -2.08 -19.72 -12.10
N LEU A 55 -2.03 -19.93 -10.79
CA LEU A 55 -0.84 -20.43 -10.09
C LEU A 55 -1.03 -21.77 -9.38
N ASN A 56 -2.22 -22.37 -9.43
CA ASN A 56 -2.54 -23.66 -8.78
C ASN A 56 -2.11 -23.71 -7.29
N ILE A 57 -2.50 -22.67 -6.54
CA ILE A 57 -2.23 -22.51 -5.11
C ILE A 57 -3.52 -22.14 -4.37
N PRO A 58 -3.72 -22.59 -3.12
CA PRO A 58 -4.82 -22.10 -2.30
C PRO A 58 -4.52 -20.70 -1.76
N ILE A 59 -5.57 -19.89 -1.60
CA ILE A 59 -5.52 -18.59 -0.91
C ILE A 59 -6.43 -18.65 0.31
N ASP A 60 -5.82 -18.62 1.49
CA ASP A 60 -6.55 -18.75 2.76
C ASP A 60 -7.21 -17.43 3.21
N TYR A 61 -6.50 -16.32 2.99
CA TYR A 61 -6.91 -15.00 3.44
C TYR A 61 -6.62 -13.94 2.37
N TYR A 62 -7.36 -12.84 2.45
CA TYR A 62 -7.16 -11.70 1.57
C TYR A 62 -7.27 -10.40 2.35
N VAL A 63 -6.59 -9.38 1.84
CA VAL A 63 -6.77 -7.98 2.25
C VAL A 63 -6.90 -7.17 0.96
N THR A 64 -7.93 -6.35 0.88
CA THR A 64 -8.10 -5.35 -0.16
C THR A 64 -8.00 -3.98 0.48
N VAL A 65 -7.17 -3.12 -0.07
CA VAL A 65 -6.85 -1.81 0.49
C VAL A 65 -6.99 -0.77 -0.60
N ASP A 66 -7.79 0.27 -0.34
CA ASP A 66 -7.81 1.45 -1.19
C ASP A 66 -6.71 2.45 -0.78
N MET A 67 -6.54 3.54 -1.53
CA MET A 67 -5.47 4.48 -1.24
C MET A 67 -5.63 5.15 0.13
N GLY A 68 -6.87 5.41 0.56
CA GLY A 68 -7.15 5.97 1.89
C GLY A 68 -6.92 4.96 3.01
N GLY A 69 -7.27 3.69 2.78
CA GLY A 69 -6.98 2.57 3.68
C GLY A 69 -5.48 2.40 3.90
N LEU A 70 -4.66 2.48 2.85
CA LEU A 70 -3.21 2.41 2.99
C LEU A 70 -2.65 3.56 3.82
N ILE A 71 -3.08 4.80 3.54
CA ILE A 71 -2.67 5.98 4.31
C ILE A 71 -3.04 5.78 5.78
N GLY A 72 -4.32 5.47 6.05
CA GLY A 72 -4.84 5.29 7.40
C GLY A 72 -4.14 4.16 8.17
N LEU A 73 -3.81 3.05 7.51
CA LEU A 73 -3.08 1.94 8.10
C LEU A 73 -1.65 2.31 8.48
N VAL A 74 -0.93 3.03 7.60
CA VAL A 74 0.42 3.52 7.90
C VAL A 74 0.39 4.52 9.07
N ASP A 75 -0.55 5.45 9.07
CA ASP A 75 -0.69 6.42 10.15
C ASP A 75 -1.06 5.73 11.48
N ALA A 76 -1.92 4.72 11.43
CA ALA A 76 -2.34 3.97 12.61
C ALA A 76 -1.19 3.19 13.27
N VAL A 77 -0.21 2.71 12.49
CA VAL A 77 1.00 2.08 13.03
C VAL A 77 2.07 3.10 13.47
N GLY A 78 1.80 4.39 13.32
CA GLY A 78 2.69 5.48 13.69
C GLY A 78 3.80 5.73 12.66
N GLY A 79 3.49 5.59 11.38
CA GLY A 79 4.42 5.80 10.26
C GLY A 79 5.38 4.65 10.02
N LEU A 80 6.12 4.73 8.90
CA LEU A 80 7.12 3.75 8.49
C LEU A 80 8.52 4.36 8.48
N ASP A 81 9.50 3.56 8.85
CA ASP A 81 10.92 3.88 8.67
C ASP A 81 11.39 3.22 7.38
N ILE A 82 11.66 4.04 6.35
CA ILE A 82 12.03 3.60 5.01
C ILE A 82 13.43 4.09 4.64
N THR A 83 14.12 3.28 3.84
CA THR A 83 15.36 3.65 3.14
C THR A 83 15.04 3.61 1.65
N PRO A 84 14.81 4.76 0.99
CA PRO A 84 14.47 4.81 -0.42
C PRO A 84 15.50 4.08 -1.29
N ILE A 85 15.02 3.31 -2.27
CA ILE A 85 15.86 2.58 -3.23
C ILE A 85 16.21 3.41 -4.48
N LEU A 86 15.69 4.63 -4.56
CA LEU A 86 15.87 5.54 -5.68
C LEU A 86 15.69 6.99 -5.21
N THR A 87 16.46 7.91 -5.80
CA THR A 87 16.30 9.35 -5.59
C THR A 87 15.29 9.91 -6.58
N PHE A 88 14.19 10.51 -6.11
CA PHE A 88 13.17 11.12 -6.96
C PHE A 88 12.32 12.14 -6.20
N THR A 89 11.52 12.93 -6.92
CA THR A 89 10.49 13.79 -6.34
C THR A 89 9.16 13.51 -7.02
N TYR A 90 8.11 13.26 -6.24
CA TYR A 90 6.79 12.91 -6.76
C TYR A 90 5.70 13.59 -5.92
N GLU A 91 4.79 14.32 -6.56
CA GLU A 91 3.71 15.06 -5.89
C GLU A 91 4.23 15.90 -4.70
N ASP A 92 5.24 16.74 -4.97
CA ASP A 92 5.91 17.62 -3.98
C ASP A 92 6.60 16.91 -2.80
N GLU A 93 6.80 15.59 -2.89
CA GLU A 93 7.51 14.79 -1.89
C GLU A 93 8.82 14.24 -2.47
N SER A 94 9.94 14.46 -1.76
CA SER A 94 11.27 14.06 -2.23
C SER A 94 11.85 12.89 -1.42
N PHE A 95 12.39 11.91 -2.14
CA PHE A 95 13.08 10.76 -1.56
C PHE A 95 14.52 10.75 -2.05
N THR A 96 15.45 10.46 -1.15
CA THR A 96 16.88 10.34 -1.47
C THR A 96 17.31 8.91 -1.23
N GLU A 97 17.91 8.30 -2.25
CA GLU A 97 18.40 6.93 -2.20
C GLU A 97 19.36 6.72 -1.03
N GLY A 98 19.16 5.63 -0.28
CA GLY A 98 20.03 5.24 0.82
C GLY A 98 19.94 6.13 2.07
N VAL A 99 19.06 7.13 2.09
CA VAL A 99 18.88 8.02 3.24
C VAL A 99 17.64 7.62 4.02
N ASP A 100 17.84 7.11 5.23
CA ASP A 100 16.76 6.71 6.12
C ASP A 100 15.82 7.88 6.41
N ARG A 101 14.52 7.62 6.31
CA ARG A 101 13.47 8.60 6.54
C ARG A 101 12.25 7.95 7.19
N HIS A 102 11.71 8.66 8.18
CA HIS A 102 10.38 8.37 8.72
C HIS A 102 9.31 8.99 7.82
N VAL A 103 8.32 8.21 7.42
CA VAL A 103 7.23 8.63 6.52
C VAL A 103 5.86 8.33 7.13
N ASP A 104 4.93 9.26 6.93
CA ASP A 104 3.51 9.07 7.19
C ASP A 104 2.83 8.33 6.03
N GLY A 105 1.52 8.12 6.12
CA GLY A 105 0.75 7.38 5.12
C GLY A 105 0.75 8.04 3.76
N GLU A 106 0.70 9.37 3.70
CA GLU A 106 0.71 10.13 2.45
C GLU A 106 2.07 10.00 1.75
N ALA A 107 3.17 10.18 2.48
CA ALA A 107 4.52 10.00 1.94
C ALA A 107 4.78 8.54 1.55
N ALA A 108 4.32 7.55 2.33
CA ALA A 108 4.42 6.13 1.98
C ALA A 108 3.64 5.80 0.70
N LEU A 109 2.44 6.37 0.54
CA LEU A 109 1.64 6.21 -0.68
C LEU A 109 2.35 6.82 -1.90
N ARG A 110 2.86 8.05 -1.79
CA ARG A 110 3.62 8.72 -2.87
C ARG A 110 4.85 7.91 -3.27
N TYR A 111 5.59 7.40 -2.28
CA TYR A 111 6.72 6.52 -2.51
C TYR A 111 6.33 5.25 -3.27
N ALA A 112 5.19 4.63 -2.95
CA ALA A 112 4.68 3.43 -3.61
C ALA A 112 4.05 3.67 -4.99
N ARG A 113 3.63 4.91 -5.31
CA ARG A 113 2.90 5.26 -6.55
C ARG A 113 3.78 5.78 -7.67
N MET A 114 4.91 6.43 -7.37
CA MET A 114 5.79 6.99 -8.40
C MET A 114 6.12 5.92 -9.46
N ARG A 115 6.15 6.29 -10.75
CA ARG A 115 6.44 5.36 -11.85
C ARG A 115 7.41 5.94 -12.87
N TYR A 116 7.20 7.19 -13.28
CA TYR A 116 7.82 7.75 -14.48
C TYR A 116 9.29 8.12 -14.29
N ASP A 117 9.70 8.44 -13.07
CA ASP A 117 11.11 8.72 -12.75
C ASP A 117 11.90 7.45 -12.40
N ASP A 118 11.23 6.29 -12.40
CA ASP A 118 11.86 5.00 -12.13
C ASP A 118 12.39 4.40 -13.45
N PRO A 119 13.71 4.14 -13.57
CA PRO A 119 14.27 3.53 -14.78
C PRO A 119 13.73 2.12 -15.03
N GLU A 120 13.20 1.44 -14.01
CA GLU A 120 12.54 0.15 -14.13
C GLU A 120 11.01 0.26 -14.34
N GLY A 121 10.48 1.48 -14.38
CA GLY A 121 9.08 1.79 -14.63
C GLY A 121 8.11 1.05 -13.70
N ASP A 122 7.30 0.15 -14.27
CA ASP A 122 6.32 -0.62 -13.49
C ASP A 122 6.97 -1.62 -12.53
N MET A 123 8.11 -2.19 -12.91
CA MET A 123 8.85 -3.16 -12.08
C MET A 123 9.42 -2.47 -10.84
N GLY A 124 10.03 -1.30 -11.01
CA GLY A 124 10.52 -0.50 -9.88
C GLY A 124 9.39 -0.03 -8.95
N ARG A 125 8.23 0.33 -9.52
CA ARG A 125 7.02 0.60 -8.72
C ARG A 125 6.58 -0.63 -7.91
N GLN A 126 6.56 -1.82 -8.51
CA GLN A 126 6.22 -3.06 -7.81
C GLN A 126 7.20 -3.35 -6.66
N LYS A 127 8.51 -3.17 -6.88
CA LYS A 127 9.52 -3.30 -5.82
C LYS A 127 9.27 -2.34 -4.66
N ARG A 128 8.96 -1.07 -4.94
CA ARG A 128 8.61 -0.09 -3.90
C ARG A 128 7.33 -0.43 -3.15
N GLN A 129 6.33 -0.98 -3.84
CA GLN A 129 5.11 -1.49 -3.20
C GLN A 129 5.40 -2.66 -2.27
N GLN A 130 6.19 -3.65 -2.71
CA GLN A 130 6.64 -4.76 -1.86
C GLN A 130 7.40 -4.23 -0.64
N TYR A 131 8.29 -3.26 -0.83
CA TYR A 131 9.06 -2.67 0.25
C TYR A 131 8.20 -1.94 1.29
N VAL A 132 7.22 -1.14 0.86
CA VAL A 132 6.27 -0.48 1.77
C VAL A 132 5.46 -1.50 2.57
N ILE A 133 4.97 -2.57 1.91
CA ILE A 133 4.24 -3.65 2.60
C ILE A 133 5.14 -4.38 3.59
N GLN A 134 6.39 -4.67 3.23
CA GLN A 134 7.35 -5.27 4.14
C GLN A 134 7.56 -4.38 5.38
N LYS A 135 7.81 -3.08 5.20
CA LYS A 135 7.99 -2.13 6.31
C LYS A 135 6.76 -1.99 7.18
N LEU A 136 5.59 -2.02 6.57
CA LEU A 136 4.33 -2.03 7.28
C LEU A 136 4.15 -3.30 8.11
N LEU A 137 4.46 -4.48 7.56
CA LEU A 137 4.43 -5.74 8.29
C LEU A 137 5.42 -5.74 9.45
N GLU A 138 6.68 -5.35 9.21
CA GLU A 138 7.70 -5.19 10.27
C GLU A 138 7.20 -4.30 11.41
N LYS A 139 6.58 -3.14 11.07
CA LYS A 139 6.01 -2.22 12.07
C LYS A 139 4.85 -2.85 12.83
N LEU A 140 3.90 -3.47 12.12
CA LEU A 140 2.73 -4.13 12.70
C LEU A 140 3.14 -5.21 13.70
N LEU A 141 4.20 -5.96 13.44
CA LEU A 141 4.64 -7.07 14.28
C LEU A 141 5.35 -6.62 15.57
N ASN A 142 6.00 -5.46 15.51
CA ASN A 142 6.63 -4.84 16.68
C ASN A 142 5.60 -4.26 17.67
N ILE A 143 4.32 -4.19 17.30
CA ILE A 143 3.25 -3.76 18.21
C ILE A 143 2.99 -4.85 19.26
N THR A 144 3.23 -4.53 20.52
CA THR A 144 3.01 -5.44 21.65
C THR A 144 1.61 -5.34 22.26
N SER A 145 0.92 -4.21 22.05
CA SER A 145 -0.39 -3.93 22.64
C SER A 145 -1.55 -4.47 21.80
N VAL A 146 -2.39 -5.33 22.41
CA VAL A 146 -3.63 -5.84 21.79
C VAL A 146 -4.59 -4.69 21.46
N THR A 147 -4.71 -3.69 22.34
CA THR A 147 -5.56 -2.51 22.11
C THR A 147 -5.15 -1.74 20.85
N ARG A 148 -3.84 -1.67 20.57
CA ARG A 148 -3.34 -1.02 19.34
C ARG A 148 -3.74 -1.80 18.08
N TYR A 149 -3.76 -3.13 18.13
CA TYR A 149 -4.28 -3.94 17.02
C TYR A 149 -5.78 -3.70 16.80
N GLU A 150 -6.58 -3.61 17.87
CA GLU A 150 -8.01 -3.30 17.74
C GLU A 150 -8.24 -1.91 17.11
N GLU A 151 -7.46 -0.91 17.52
CA GLU A 151 -7.51 0.43 16.93
C GLU A 151 -7.15 0.41 15.45
N ILE A 152 -6.07 -0.28 15.08
CA ILE A 152 -5.66 -0.43 13.67
C ILE A 152 -6.77 -1.12 12.87
N LEU A 153 -7.32 -2.24 13.35
CA LEU A 153 -8.36 -2.96 12.60
C LEU A 153 -9.66 -2.15 12.45
N LYS A 154 -10.02 -1.33 13.46
CA LYS A 154 -11.12 -0.37 13.33
C LYS A 154 -10.86 0.70 12.27
N THR A 155 -9.61 1.10 12.04
CA THR A 155 -9.28 2.00 10.92
C THR A 155 -9.47 1.32 9.56
N LEU A 156 -9.26 0.00 9.49
CA LEU A 156 -9.45 -0.79 8.26
C LEU A 156 -10.93 -1.09 7.95
N GLU A 157 -11.81 -1.16 8.96
CA GLU A 157 -13.24 -1.47 8.76
C GLU A 157 -13.97 -0.57 7.76
N LYS A 158 -13.51 0.67 7.54
CA LYS A 158 -14.18 1.63 6.66
C LYS A 158 -13.67 1.63 5.22
N SER A 159 -12.44 1.18 4.97
CA SER A 159 -11.74 1.33 3.69
C SER A 159 -11.15 0.04 3.13
N ASP A 160 -11.14 -1.03 3.93
CA ASP A 160 -10.53 -2.30 3.55
C ASP A 160 -11.51 -3.46 3.71
N ARG A 161 -11.34 -4.49 2.88
CA ARG A 161 -12.03 -5.77 3.06
C ARG A 161 -11.03 -6.85 3.34
N THR A 162 -11.26 -7.60 4.41
CA THR A 162 -10.44 -8.71 4.83
C THR A 162 -11.30 -9.79 5.47
N ASN A 163 -10.88 -11.04 5.35
CA ASN A 163 -11.42 -12.17 6.11
C ASN A 163 -10.55 -12.54 7.33
N PHE A 164 -9.55 -11.70 7.68
CA PHE A 164 -8.79 -11.86 8.92
C PHE A 164 -9.62 -11.44 10.13
N THR A 165 -9.61 -12.27 11.17
CA THR A 165 -10.06 -11.90 12.52
C THR A 165 -8.89 -11.39 13.36
N ILE A 166 -9.18 -10.63 14.41
CA ILE A 166 -8.16 -10.16 15.37
C ILE A 166 -7.37 -11.34 15.94
N ASP A 167 -8.09 -12.39 16.37
CA ASP A 167 -7.49 -13.61 16.92
C ASP A 167 -6.54 -14.29 15.94
N LYS A 168 -6.87 -14.29 14.64
CA LYS A 168 -6.00 -14.85 13.60
C LYS A 168 -4.74 -14.02 13.45
N LEU A 169 -4.83 -12.70 13.44
CA LEU A 169 -3.67 -11.82 13.33
C LEU A 169 -2.73 -11.96 14.53
N LEU A 170 -3.29 -12.00 15.75
CA LEU A 170 -2.52 -12.25 16.97
C LEU A 170 -1.89 -13.65 16.97
N SER A 171 -2.61 -14.66 16.48
CA SER A 171 -2.06 -16.01 16.31
C SER A 171 -0.90 -16.04 15.32
N ILE A 172 -0.99 -15.32 14.20
CA ILE A 172 0.10 -15.21 13.24
C ILE A 172 1.33 -14.57 13.90
N LYS A 173 1.13 -13.41 14.54
CA LYS A 173 2.20 -12.69 15.24
C LYS A 173 2.93 -13.56 16.28
N ASN A 174 2.17 -14.32 17.08
CA ASN A 174 2.74 -15.11 18.18
C ASN A 174 3.37 -16.44 17.72
N ASN A 175 2.85 -17.05 16.66
CA ASN A 175 3.27 -18.40 16.24
C ASN A 175 4.19 -18.40 15.01
N TYR A 176 4.36 -17.26 14.33
CA TYR A 176 5.15 -17.15 13.09
C TYR A 176 6.28 -16.12 13.20
N SER A 177 6.76 -15.84 14.43
CA SER A 177 7.73 -14.77 14.66
C SER A 177 9.03 -14.94 13.89
N ASN A 178 9.49 -16.18 13.66
CA ASN A 178 10.71 -16.42 12.88
C ASN A 178 10.46 -16.17 11.38
N ALA A 179 9.34 -16.67 10.86
CA ALA A 179 8.94 -16.41 9.47
C ALA A 179 8.83 -14.92 9.16
N LEU A 180 8.31 -14.17 10.11
CA LEU A 180 8.05 -12.75 9.98
C LEU A 180 9.29 -11.89 10.21
N ALA A 181 10.42 -12.48 10.62
CA ALA A 181 11.71 -11.79 10.70
C ALA A 181 12.49 -11.83 9.37
N ASN A 182 12.14 -12.73 8.46
CA ASN A 182 12.88 -12.97 7.21
C ASN A 182 11.94 -12.88 6.01
N PHE A 183 12.00 -11.77 5.27
CA PHE A 183 11.21 -11.56 4.06
C PHE A 183 12.04 -11.83 2.82
N GLU A 184 11.48 -12.63 1.91
CA GLU A 184 11.97 -12.82 0.55
C GLU A 184 10.94 -12.28 -0.43
N SER A 185 11.39 -11.55 -1.45
CA SER A 185 10.53 -11.05 -2.51
C SER A 185 10.87 -11.71 -3.83
N ASP A 186 9.84 -12.07 -4.60
CA ASP A 186 9.95 -12.55 -5.98
C ASP A 186 9.00 -11.73 -6.86
N THR A 187 9.28 -11.68 -8.16
CA THR A 187 8.44 -11.01 -9.15
C THR A 187 8.26 -11.93 -10.34
N ILE A 188 7.00 -12.06 -10.78
CA ILE A 188 6.67 -12.89 -11.94
C ILE A 188 7.27 -12.27 -13.19
N SER A 189 8.09 -13.06 -13.89
CA SER A 189 8.68 -12.66 -15.17
C SER A 189 7.75 -12.90 -16.36
N GLY A 190 7.97 -12.20 -17.46
CA GLY A 190 7.13 -12.31 -18.64
C GLY A 190 7.44 -11.25 -19.67
N SER A 191 6.63 -11.19 -20.71
CA SER A 191 6.81 -10.25 -21.82
C SER A 191 5.54 -9.47 -22.14
N GLY A 192 5.71 -8.22 -22.56
CA GLY A 192 4.61 -7.41 -23.07
C GLY A 192 4.22 -7.84 -24.48
N THR A 193 2.92 -7.87 -24.77
CA THR A 193 2.39 -8.09 -26.12
C THR A 193 1.16 -7.23 -26.36
N MET A 194 0.86 -6.94 -27.62
CA MET A 194 -0.36 -6.26 -28.03
C MET A 194 -1.34 -7.30 -28.58
N ILE A 195 -2.52 -7.38 -27.98
CA ILE A 195 -3.64 -8.21 -28.47
C ILE A 195 -4.77 -7.23 -28.78
N ASP A 196 -5.21 -7.19 -30.04
CA ASP A 196 -6.25 -6.28 -30.54
C ASP A 196 -6.01 -4.80 -30.17
N GLY A 197 -4.75 -4.36 -30.20
CA GLY A 197 -4.37 -2.99 -29.88
C GLY A 197 -4.33 -2.66 -28.38
N ILE A 198 -4.51 -3.64 -27.51
CA ILE A 198 -4.42 -3.50 -26.04
C ILE A 198 -3.15 -4.19 -25.53
N TYR A 199 -2.40 -3.52 -24.67
CA TYR A 199 -1.21 -4.08 -24.04
C TYR A 199 -1.57 -5.12 -22.97
N TYR A 200 -0.93 -6.28 -23.03
CA TYR A 200 -0.98 -7.35 -22.04
C TYR A 200 0.43 -7.78 -21.62
N PHE A 201 0.53 -8.31 -20.41
CA PHE A 201 1.73 -8.98 -19.92
C PHE A 201 1.52 -10.50 -19.94
N VAL A 202 2.26 -11.22 -20.76
CA VAL A 202 2.14 -12.67 -20.89
C VAL A 202 3.21 -13.33 -20.03
N VAL A 203 2.76 -14.13 -19.08
CA VAL A 203 3.61 -14.95 -18.21
C VAL A 203 3.77 -16.32 -18.88
N PRO A 204 5.01 -16.74 -19.23
CA PRO A 204 5.26 -18.07 -19.76
C PRO A 204 4.82 -19.17 -18.79
N GLU A 205 4.41 -20.31 -19.32
CA GLU A 205 3.86 -21.40 -18.49
C GLU A 205 4.92 -21.95 -17.53
N GLU A 206 6.17 -22.04 -17.97
CA GLU A 206 7.32 -22.42 -17.15
C GLU A 206 7.54 -21.47 -15.97
N GLU A 207 7.26 -20.17 -16.15
CA GLU A 207 7.40 -19.17 -15.10
C GLU A 207 6.24 -19.26 -14.11
N LYS A 208 5.00 -19.51 -14.58
CA LYS A 208 3.88 -19.78 -13.68
C LYS A 208 4.14 -21.04 -12.85
N ILE A 209 4.69 -22.10 -13.44
CA ILE A 209 5.07 -23.32 -12.72
C ILE A 209 6.19 -23.03 -11.71
N ARG A 210 7.21 -22.25 -12.08
CA ARG A 210 8.28 -21.84 -11.15
C ARG A 210 7.70 -21.14 -9.93
N ILE A 211 6.87 -20.12 -10.15
CA ILE A 211 6.24 -19.33 -9.09
C ILE A 211 5.26 -20.18 -8.27
N SER A 212 4.46 -21.03 -8.93
CA SER A 212 3.61 -22.01 -8.27
C SER A 212 4.43 -22.85 -7.30
N ASN A 213 5.55 -23.42 -7.74
CA ASN A 213 6.40 -24.27 -6.90
C ASN A 213 7.11 -23.51 -5.78
N VAL A 214 7.49 -22.25 -5.98
CA VAL A 214 7.99 -21.37 -4.90
C VAL A 214 6.94 -21.21 -3.80
N LEU A 215 5.70 -20.87 -4.19
CA LEU A 215 4.59 -20.69 -3.26
C LEU A 215 4.16 -22.01 -2.61
N ARG A 216 4.09 -23.10 -3.37
CA ARG A 216 3.72 -24.44 -2.89
C ARG A 216 4.73 -24.99 -1.90
N GLU A 217 6.02 -24.81 -2.14
CA GLU A 217 7.07 -25.15 -1.17
C GLU A 217 6.92 -24.36 0.13
N SER A 218 6.63 -23.06 0.04
CA SER A 218 6.31 -22.22 1.21
C SER A 218 5.03 -22.68 1.93
N LEU A 219 4.07 -23.27 1.22
CA LEU A 219 2.83 -23.81 1.79
C LEU A 219 2.93 -25.30 2.20
N GLU A 220 4.12 -25.91 2.11
CA GLU A 220 4.33 -27.35 2.36
C GLU A 220 3.48 -28.27 1.47
N LEU A 221 3.19 -27.82 0.25
CA LEU A 221 2.48 -28.57 -0.78
C LEU A 221 3.47 -29.24 -1.75
N GLU A 222 3.05 -30.37 -2.33
CA GLU A 222 3.84 -31.05 -3.36
C GLU A 222 4.08 -30.15 -4.58
N LYS A 223 5.29 -30.14 -5.13
CA LYS A 223 5.60 -29.43 -6.37
C LYS A 223 4.83 -30.04 -7.55
N VAL A 224 4.57 -29.23 -8.57
CA VAL A 224 3.86 -29.63 -9.78
C VAL A 224 4.73 -29.38 -11.01
N ASP A 225 4.63 -30.29 -11.97
CA ASP A 225 5.28 -30.15 -13.28
C ASP A 225 4.33 -29.56 -14.33
N THR A 226 3.03 -29.50 -14.00
CA THR A 226 1.97 -28.95 -14.86
C THR A 226 0.93 -28.22 -14.01
N LEU A 227 0.37 -27.13 -14.53
CA LEU A 227 -0.75 -26.45 -13.89
C LEU A 227 -2.05 -27.16 -14.25
N LYS A 228 -2.72 -27.70 -13.23
CA LYS A 228 -4.09 -28.18 -13.37
C LYS A 228 -4.97 -26.95 -13.52
N HIS A 229 -5.43 -26.68 -14.74
CA HIS A 229 -6.46 -25.69 -14.95
C HIS A 229 -7.74 -26.16 -14.25
N ILE A 230 -8.36 -25.27 -13.47
CA ILE A 230 -9.74 -25.51 -13.04
C ILE A 230 -10.52 -25.61 -14.35
N GLU A 231 -11.14 -26.76 -14.62
CA GLU A 231 -11.94 -26.96 -15.83
C GLU A 231 -13.11 -25.97 -15.84
N THR A 232 -12.88 -24.80 -16.40
CA THR A 232 -13.90 -23.97 -17.02
C THR A 232 -14.02 -24.45 -18.46
N LYS A 233 -15.22 -24.36 -19.03
CA LYS A 233 -15.56 -24.97 -20.33
C LYS A 233 -14.89 -24.28 -21.54
N GLU A 234 -13.77 -23.59 -21.37
CA GLU A 234 -13.13 -22.80 -22.42
C GLU A 234 -11.70 -23.25 -22.69
N LYS A 235 -11.40 -23.44 -23.98
CA LYS A 235 -10.04 -23.79 -24.43
C LYS A 235 -9.11 -22.61 -24.18
N GLN A 236 -8.02 -22.88 -23.48
CA GLN A 236 -6.90 -21.96 -23.42
C GLN A 236 -6.26 -21.81 -24.81
N THR A 237 -6.40 -20.63 -25.40
CA THR A 237 -5.54 -20.20 -26.49
C THR A 237 -4.38 -19.44 -25.87
N VAL A 238 -3.22 -20.09 -25.75
CA VAL A 238 -1.95 -19.37 -25.61
C VAL A 238 -1.78 -18.56 -26.90
N PRO A 239 -1.71 -17.23 -26.86
CA PRO A 239 -1.45 -16.43 -28.06
C PRO A 239 -0.13 -16.90 -28.68
N ASP A 240 -0.08 -17.09 -29.99
CA ASP A 240 1.15 -17.49 -30.68
C ASP A 240 2.19 -16.36 -30.59
N VAL A 241 3.06 -16.47 -29.57
CA VAL A 241 4.11 -15.51 -29.24
C VAL A 241 5.16 -15.42 -30.35
N LYS A 242 5.30 -16.42 -31.23
CA LYS A 242 6.28 -16.39 -32.33
C LYS A 242 5.85 -15.52 -33.50
N ASN A 243 4.55 -15.34 -33.70
CA ASN A 243 4.01 -14.62 -34.86
C ASN A 243 3.64 -13.16 -34.58
N HIS A 244 3.78 -12.69 -33.32
CA HIS A 244 3.57 -11.29 -32.92
C HIS A 244 4.83 -10.60 -32.40
N GLN A 245 6.01 -11.20 -32.61
CA GLN A 245 7.26 -10.52 -32.33
C GLN A 245 7.41 -9.38 -33.36
N PRO A 246 7.50 -8.10 -32.96
CA PRO A 246 7.65 -7.01 -33.91
C PRO A 246 8.95 -7.20 -34.70
N SER A 247 8.85 -7.27 -36.03
CA SER A 247 9.97 -7.49 -36.94
C SER A 247 10.88 -6.27 -37.11
N ASN A 248 10.87 -5.31 -36.18
CA ASN A 248 11.71 -4.12 -36.22
C ASN A 248 12.06 -3.66 -34.79
N SER A 249 13.29 -3.95 -34.36
CA SER A 249 13.88 -3.47 -33.10
C SER A 249 14.30 -1.98 -33.15
N SER A 250 13.64 -1.14 -33.95
CA SER A 250 14.10 0.23 -34.27
C SER A 250 12.96 1.24 -34.38
N PHE A 251 11.95 1.19 -33.51
CA PHE A 251 10.85 2.16 -33.58
C PHE A 251 10.36 2.65 -32.22
N TYR A 252 11.28 3.19 -31.41
CA TYR A 252 10.98 4.21 -30.39
C TYR A 252 12.18 5.15 -30.23
N GLN A 253 12.45 5.94 -31.27
CA GLN A 253 13.13 7.24 -31.17
C GLN A 253 12.27 8.29 -31.88
N GLU A 254 11.00 8.40 -31.48
CA GLU A 254 10.25 9.63 -31.73
C GLU A 254 9.90 10.24 -30.39
N GLU A 255 10.51 11.40 -30.12
CA GLU A 255 10.04 12.37 -29.14
C GLU A 255 8.58 12.71 -29.46
N ILE A 256 7.63 12.04 -28.81
CA ILE A 256 6.29 12.62 -28.69
C ILE A 256 6.41 13.71 -27.62
N LYS A 257 6.66 14.95 -28.06
CA LYS A 257 6.36 16.14 -27.28
C LYS A 257 4.85 16.24 -27.13
N ASP A 258 4.30 15.49 -26.19
CA ASP A 258 2.97 15.77 -25.67
C ASP A 258 3.06 17.14 -24.97
N THR A 259 2.71 18.18 -25.72
CA THR A 259 2.43 19.48 -25.12
C THR A 259 1.15 19.30 -24.33
N TYR A 260 1.30 19.05 -23.03
CA TYR A 260 0.21 19.06 -22.08
C TYR A 260 -0.49 20.43 -22.16
N VAL A 261 -1.74 20.42 -22.62
CA VAL A 261 -2.63 21.58 -22.50
C VAL A 261 -3.38 21.40 -21.19
N GLU A 262 -3.02 22.20 -20.20
CA GLU A 262 -3.68 22.24 -18.90
C GLU A 262 -5.18 22.56 -19.07
N PRO A 263 -6.11 21.78 -18.48
CA PRO A 263 -7.52 22.11 -18.54
C PRO A 263 -7.77 23.43 -17.81
N ALA A 264 -8.53 24.33 -18.44
CA ALA A 264 -8.80 25.66 -17.93
C ALA A 264 -9.35 25.62 -16.49
N TYR A 265 -8.63 26.26 -15.57
CA TYR A 265 -9.04 26.49 -14.19
C TYR A 265 -10.41 27.18 -14.16
N VAL A 266 -11.43 26.51 -13.61
CA VAL A 266 -12.72 27.13 -13.28
C VAL A 266 -12.62 27.66 -11.85
N PRO A 267 -12.57 28.99 -11.64
CA PRO A 267 -12.50 29.54 -10.29
C PRO A 267 -13.78 29.21 -9.49
N PRO A 268 -13.67 29.01 -8.17
CA PRO A 268 -14.84 28.79 -7.32
C PRO A 268 -15.76 30.02 -7.33
N VAL A 269 -17.06 29.78 -7.47
CA VAL A 269 -18.11 30.81 -7.43
C VAL A 269 -18.08 31.52 -6.08
N LYS A 270 -17.68 32.79 -6.07
CA LYS A 270 -17.79 33.67 -4.90
C LYS A 270 -19.26 33.99 -4.63
N ASN A 271 -19.83 33.41 -3.58
CA ASN A 271 -21.12 33.83 -3.06
C ASN A 271 -20.98 35.25 -2.45
N THR A 272 -21.47 36.25 -3.16
CA THR A 272 -21.45 37.66 -2.73
C THR A 272 -22.79 38.01 -2.09
N GLN A 273 -22.98 37.63 -0.82
CA GLN A 273 -23.92 38.33 0.04
C GLN A 273 -23.19 39.41 0.82
N LYS A 274 -23.50 40.65 0.44
CA LYS A 274 -22.97 41.89 1.01
C LYS A 274 -23.56 42.07 2.43
N ALA A 275 -22.74 41.89 3.46
CA ALA A 275 -23.07 42.27 4.82
C ALA A 275 -23.17 43.81 4.89
N ALA A 276 -24.32 44.33 5.33
CA ALA A 276 -24.53 45.75 5.58
C ALA A 276 -23.90 46.13 6.95
N PRO A 277 -23.27 47.31 7.06
CA PRO A 277 -22.66 47.75 8.32
C PRO A 277 -23.73 48.28 9.29
N VAL A 278 -23.67 47.81 10.54
CA VAL A 278 -24.45 48.35 11.66
C VAL A 278 -23.61 49.37 12.42
N THR A 279 -24.17 50.57 12.63
CA THR A 279 -23.68 51.60 13.56
C THR A 279 -24.90 52.09 14.36
N PRO A 280 -24.77 52.35 15.68
CA PRO A 280 -25.91 52.41 16.59
C PRO A 280 -26.55 53.80 16.63
N THR A 281 -27.86 53.87 16.88
CA THR A 281 -28.53 55.12 17.26
C THR A 281 -29.68 54.83 18.23
N GLN A 282 -29.66 55.51 19.37
CA GLN A 282 -30.76 55.61 20.33
C GLN A 282 -31.81 56.63 19.85
N SER A 283 -33.11 56.35 19.99
CA SER A 283 -34.05 57.12 20.83
C SER A 283 -35.53 56.83 20.52
N ASN A 284 -36.24 56.50 21.60
CA ASN A 284 -37.57 56.92 22.08
C ASN A 284 -38.86 56.83 21.23
N SER A 285 -39.84 56.13 21.83
CA SER A 285 -41.27 56.50 22.04
C SER A 285 -42.20 56.45 20.80
N THR A 286 -43.48 56.02 20.81
CA THR A 286 -44.48 55.67 21.84
C THR A 286 -45.68 54.95 21.16
N THR A 287 -46.35 54.06 21.92
CA THR A 287 -47.82 53.78 21.98
C THR A 287 -48.63 53.15 20.81
N ALA A 288 -49.39 52.10 21.20
CA ALA A 288 -50.78 51.72 20.83
C ALA A 288 -50.88 50.28 20.26
N VAL A 289 -51.18 49.26 21.08
CA VAL A 289 -52.53 48.71 21.45
C VAL A 289 -53.35 48.17 20.27
N GLN A 290 -53.53 46.84 20.22
CA GLN A 290 -54.76 46.04 20.03
C GLN A 290 -54.34 44.58 19.72
N LYS A 291 -54.41 43.61 20.65
CA LYS A 291 -55.54 42.74 21.06
C LYS A 291 -56.36 42.13 19.91
N ASN A 292 -56.28 40.79 19.81
CA ASN A 292 -57.34 39.76 19.66
C ASN A 292 -56.63 38.41 19.41
N ASP A 293 -56.41 37.55 20.40
CA ASP A 293 -57.29 36.56 21.07
C ASP A 293 -57.75 35.35 20.23
N ASP A 294 -57.63 34.18 20.89
CA ASP A 294 -58.25 32.86 20.69
C ASP A 294 -57.68 31.90 19.62
N LYS A 295 -57.31 30.63 19.88
CA LYS A 295 -57.52 29.63 20.97
C LYS A 295 -56.38 28.58 20.93
N LYS A 296 -55.71 28.24 22.04
CA LYS A 296 -55.94 27.09 22.98
C LYS A 296 -55.73 25.71 22.33
N VAL A 297 -54.80 24.85 22.78
CA VAL A 297 -54.85 24.06 24.02
C VAL A 297 -53.44 23.71 24.57
N GLU A 298 -53.28 23.98 25.87
CA GLU A 298 -52.24 23.56 26.84
C GLU A 298 -52.21 22.03 27.09
N THR A 299 -51.18 21.41 27.68
CA THR A 299 -51.08 21.24 29.16
C THR A 299 -49.69 20.73 29.57
N THR A 300 -49.01 21.58 30.37
CA THR A 300 -48.09 21.37 31.55
C THR A 300 -46.80 20.53 31.40
N VAL A 301 -45.58 21.05 31.64
CA VAL A 301 -44.94 21.71 32.82
C VAL A 301 -44.51 20.74 33.94
N SER A 302 -43.19 20.60 34.13
CA SER A 302 -42.52 21.05 35.38
C SER A 302 -41.00 21.11 35.24
N THR A 303 -40.47 22.26 35.66
CA THR A 303 -39.08 22.71 35.78
C THR A 303 -38.41 22.25 37.09
N GLN A 304 -37.07 22.17 37.12
CA GLN A 304 -36.28 22.93 38.10
C GLN A 304 -34.78 23.00 37.78
N THR A 305 -34.24 24.15 38.17
CA THR A 305 -32.96 24.79 37.86
C THR A 305 -32.00 24.66 39.04
N THR A 306 -30.68 24.61 38.80
CA THR A 306 -29.67 25.38 39.59
C THR A 306 -28.28 25.35 38.92
N GLN A 307 -27.76 26.54 38.59
CA GLN A 307 -26.33 26.91 38.49
C GLN A 307 -26.07 27.88 39.68
N PRO A 308 -24.83 28.11 40.18
CA PRO A 308 -23.74 28.82 39.48
C PRO A 308 -22.34 28.18 39.77
N THR A 309 -21.16 28.51 39.26
CA THR A 309 -20.49 29.81 39.01
C THR A 309 -19.17 29.57 38.24
N THR A 310 -18.68 30.63 37.60
CA THR A 310 -17.47 30.85 36.78
C THR A 310 -16.09 30.58 37.42
N VAL A 311 -15.09 30.17 36.62
CA VAL A 311 -13.76 30.84 36.48
C VAL A 311 -12.94 30.27 35.31
N ALA A 312 -12.27 31.16 34.55
CA ALA A 312 -11.27 30.88 33.51
C ALA A 312 -9.89 30.52 34.11
N PRO A 313 -8.93 30.05 33.28
CA PRO A 313 -7.65 30.75 33.29
C PRO A 313 -7.04 30.97 31.90
N THR A 314 -6.45 32.15 31.77
CA THR A 314 -5.45 32.53 30.77
C THR A 314 -4.06 32.21 31.34
N THR A 315 -3.09 32.13 30.42
CA THR A 315 -1.70 32.63 30.50
C THR A 315 -0.49 31.71 30.82
N VAL A 316 0.46 31.82 29.88
CA VAL A 316 1.95 31.80 29.87
C VAL A 316 2.77 30.49 29.89
N ALA A 317 3.58 30.39 28.83
CA ALA A 317 4.82 29.63 28.69
C ALA A 317 5.94 30.14 29.62
N PRO A 318 7.03 29.37 29.73
CA PRO A 318 8.35 29.94 29.94
C PRO A 318 9.35 29.55 28.84
N THR A 319 10.03 30.57 28.29
CA THR A 319 11.31 30.46 27.60
C THR A 319 12.40 30.98 28.53
N ARG A 320 13.51 30.25 28.69
CA ARG A 320 14.85 30.81 29.02
C ARG A 320 15.96 29.81 28.67
N THR A 321 16.62 29.97 27.52
CA THR A 321 17.93 30.63 27.25
C THR A 321 19.16 29.73 27.46
N GLN A 322 19.95 29.66 26.38
CA GLN A 322 21.22 28.96 26.16
C GLN A 322 22.40 29.50 26.99
N GLN A 323 23.44 28.67 27.15
CA GLN A 323 24.84 29.09 27.07
C GLN A 323 25.72 28.02 26.38
N ASN A 324 26.34 28.46 25.28
CA ASN A 324 27.56 27.99 24.58
C ASN A 324 28.75 27.80 25.53
N SER A 325 29.87 27.09 25.30
CA SER A 325 30.53 26.38 24.18
C SER A 325 31.70 25.58 24.80
N ALA A 326 32.17 24.48 24.18
CA ALA A 326 33.60 24.25 23.89
C ALA A 326 33.88 22.90 23.22
N VAL A 327 34.68 23.00 22.16
CA VAL A 327 35.39 21.98 21.37
C VAL A 327 36.28 21.07 22.23
N THR A 328 36.33 19.77 21.94
CA THR A 328 37.57 18.94 21.91
C THR A 328 37.28 17.53 21.39
N THR A 329 37.93 17.16 20.30
CA THR A 329 38.36 15.79 19.92
C THR A 329 39.89 15.86 19.69
N PRO A 330 40.66 14.76 19.57
CA PRO A 330 40.29 13.34 19.54
C PRO A 330 41.15 12.42 20.45
N ALA A 331 40.73 11.18 20.65
CA ALA A 331 41.65 10.07 20.94
C ALA A 331 41.11 8.74 20.38
N THR A 332 41.95 8.15 19.55
CA THR A 332 41.90 6.84 18.90
C THR A 332 41.98 5.67 19.87
N SER A 333 41.22 4.60 19.61
CA SER A 333 41.69 3.24 19.87
C SER A 333 41.23 2.30 18.75
N ASN A 334 42.24 1.77 18.06
CA ASN A 334 42.15 0.76 17.02
C ASN A 334 41.69 -0.57 17.60
N THR A 335 40.83 -1.31 16.89
CA THR A 335 40.94 -2.76 16.83
C THR A 335 40.58 -3.23 15.43
N THR A 336 41.63 -3.42 14.64
CA THR A 336 41.65 -4.11 13.35
C THR A 336 41.49 -5.60 13.59
N VAL A 337 40.52 -6.26 12.95
CA VAL A 337 40.58 -7.69 12.66
C VAL A 337 40.63 -7.82 11.14
N ALA A 338 41.83 -8.18 10.66
CA ALA A 338 42.14 -8.45 9.27
C ALA A 338 41.73 -9.90 8.89
N PRO A 339 41.59 -10.21 7.58
CA PRO A 339 40.93 -11.40 7.09
C PRO A 339 41.84 -12.63 7.07
N LYS A 340 41.25 -13.81 7.26
CA LYS A 340 41.94 -15.10 7.15
C LYS A 340 42.18 -15.43 5.67
N GLN A 341 43.45 -15.46 5.28
CA GLN A 341 43.91 -15.91 3.96
C GLN A 341 43.69 -17.41 3.74
N ALA A 342 43.42 -17.73 2.48
CA ALA A 342 43.41 -19.06 1.90
C ALA A 342 44.80 -19.73 1.95
N ALA A 343 44.81 -21.05 2.07
CA ALA A 343 45.97 -21.91 1.85
C ALA A 343 45.67 -22.89 0.68
N PRO A 344 46.71 -23.40 0.00
CA PRO A 344 46.66 -23.68 -1.44
C PRO A 344 46.26 -25.11 -1.84
N GLU A 345 45.88 -25.23 -3.11
CA GLU A 345 45.82 -26.46 -3.91
C GLU A 345 47.04 -27.37 -3.69
N VAL A 346 46.78 -28.64 -3.38
CA VAL A 346 47.69 -29.75 -3.63
C VAL A 346 47.06 -30.64 -4.70
N LYS A 347 47.61 -30.56 -5.91
CA LYS A 347 47.48 -31.62 -6.92
C LYS A 347 48.07 -32.90 -6.35
N ASN A 348 47.31 -34.00 -6.37
CA ASN A 348 47.93 -35.30 -6.52
C ASN A 348 47.19 -36.14 -7.57
N LYS A 349 47.98 -36.55 -8.56
CA LYS A 349 47.65 -37.58 -9.54
C LYS A 349 47.74 -38.94 -8.84
N ASN A 350 46.80 -39.84 -9.09
CA ASN A 350 47.03 -41.19 -9.64
C ASN A 350 45.98 -42.22 -9.20
N ASN A 351 45.60 -43.00 -10.22
CA ASN A 351 45.34 -44.44 -10.24
C ASN A 351 43.93 -45.00 -9.96
N GLN A 352 43.47 -45.63 -11.06
CA GLN A 352 42.49 -46.71 -11.25
C GLN A 352 41.04 -46.33 -11.50
#